data_AF-A0A6I2VZN3-F1
#
_entry.id   AF-A0A6I2VZN3-F1
#
_cell.length_a   1.000
_cell.length_b   1.000
_cell.length_c   1.000
_cell.angle_alpha   90.00
_cell.angle_beta   90.00
_cell.angle_gamma   90.00
#
_symmetry.space_group_name_H-M   'P 1'
#
loop_
_entity.id
_entity.type
_entity.pdbx_description
1 polymer ?
#
loop_
_entity_poly.entity_id
_entity_poly.type
_entity_poly.pdbx_seq_one_letter_code
_entity_poly.pdbx_strand_id
1 'polypeptide(L)'
;MASSTRQALQAATAALTPLLKKADLKFAEELFSIGVALSTSIQLRNILSDPSGAEKAKHGALNAVFGKKVSKEAVAFAQTLSGLRWSKGGDLVTAFEQLGVYTVASIAAAGKDLSTLEGELFSVQQLIDSDEDLQQAFSSRQASTESKVELIKKLTGKK
;
A
#
# COMPACT_ATOMS: atom_id res chain seq x y z
N MET A 1 0.70 16.23 -7.30
CA MET A 1 -0.21 16.05 -6.15
C MET A 1 -0.77 17.39 -5.71
N ALA A 2 -2.07 17.48 -5.44
CA ALA A 2 -2.71 18.68 -4.90
C ALA A 2 -2.32 18.93 -3.42
N SER A 3 -2.51 20.16 -2.93
CA SER A 3 -2.08 20.58 -1.59
C SER A 3 -2.66 19.71 -0.45
N SER A 4 -3.96 19.39 -0.52
CA SER A 4 -4.62 18.56 0.49
C SER A 4 -4.02 17.15 0.59
N THR A 5 -3.76 16.51 -0.56
CA THR A 5 -3.13 15.18 -0.60
C THR A 5 -1.72 15.19 -0.04
N ARG A 6 -0.95 16.26 -0.28
CA ARG A 6 0.39 16.39 0.32
C ARG A 6 0.32 16.49 1.86
N GLN A 7 -0.60 17.32 2.37
CA GLN A 7 -0.81 17.47 3.81
C GLN A 7 -1.31 16.18 4.46
N ALA A 8 -2.26 15.49 3.81
CA ALA A 8 -2.76 14.20 4.27
C ALA A 8 -1.64 13.14 4.30
N LEU A 9 -0.80 13.08 3.26
CA LEU A 9 0.33 12.16 3.25
C LEU A 9 1.30 12.44 4.40
N GLN A 10 1.65 13.71 4.63
CA GLN A 10 2.54 14.09 5.73
C GLN A 10 1.96 13.68 7.09
N ALA A 11 0.66 13.92 7.30
CA ALA A 11 -0.03 13.51 8.53
C ALA A 11 -0.09 11.98 8.67
N ALA A 12 -0.33 11.26 7.57
CA ALA A 12 -0.36 9.80 7.56
C ALA A 12 1.02 9.19 7.87
N THR A 13 2.09 9.73 7.29
CA THR A 13 3.47 9.32 7.61
C THR A 13 3.78 9.59 9.09
N ALA A 14 3.42 10.76 9.61
CA ALA A 14 3.61 11.07 11.03
C ALA A 14 2.86 10.11 11.97
N ALA A 15 1.64 9.71 11.59
CA ALA A 15 0.85 8.71 12.31
C ALA A 15 1.43 7.29 12.20
N LEU A 16 2.11 6.97 11.09
CA LEU A 16 2.75 5.67 10.87
C LEU A 16 4.04 5.51 11.69
N THR A 17 4.85 6.55 11.81
CA THR A 17 6.15 6.54 12.52
C THR A 17 6.14 5.82 13.88
N PRO A 18 5.20 6.07 14.81
CA PRO A 18 5.18 5.35 16.08
C PRO A 18 4.87 3.85 15.95
N LEU A 19 4.12 3.44 14.93
CA LEU A 19 3.76 2.03 14.67
C LEU A 19 4.94 1.24 14.13
N LEU A 20 5.86 1.88 13.39
CA LEU A 20 7.02 1.23 12.77
C LEU A 20 7.93 0.50 13.76
N LYS A 21 7.97 0.92 15.03
CA LYS A 21 8.77 0.25 16.07
C LYS A 21 8.38 -1.21 16.30
N LYS A 22 7.13 -1.57 16.00
CA LYS A 22 6.58 -2.93 16.18
C LYS A 22 6.01 -3.50 14.88
N ALA A 23 6.14 -2.77 13.77
CA ALA A 23 5.61 -3.22 12.49
C ALA A 23 6.42 -4.40 11.97
N ASP A 24 5.73 -5.38 11.43
CA ASP A 24 6.29 -6.53 10.73
C ASP A 24 5.84 -6.51 9.26
N LEU A 25 6.33 -7.48 8.47
CA LEU A 25 5.95 -7.59 7.06
C LEU A 25 4.44 -7.82 6.90
N LYS A 26 3.81 -8.49 7.86
CA LYS A 26 2.36 -8.72 7.86
C LYS A 26 1.59 -7.40 7.95
N PHE A 27 1.99 -6.45 8.79
CA PHE A 27 1.37 -5.13 8.82
C PHE A 27 1.46 -4.42 7.46
N ALA A 28 2.61 -4.50 6.77
CA ALA A 28 2.74 -3.95 5.43
C ALA A 28 1.81 -4.64 4.40
N GLU A 29 1.73 -5.97 4.42
CA GLU A 29 0.80 -6.75 3.59
C GLU A 29 -0.67 -6.36 3.83
N GLU A 30 -1.04 -6.09 5.08
CA GLU A 30 -2.38 -5.63 5.45
C GLU A 30 -2.67 -4.24 4.86
N LEU A 31 -1.70 -3.31 4.88
CA LEU A 31 -1.84 -2.00 4.24
C LEU A 31 -2.04 -2.12 2.72
N PHE A 32 -1.25 -2.97 2.05
CA PHE A 32 -1.42 -3.25 0.63
C PHE A 32 -2.79 -3.86 0.34
N SER A 33 -3.23 -4.82 1.16
CA SER A 33 -4.53 -5.48 1.02
C SER A 33 -5.69 -4.49 1.15
N ILE A 34 -5.60 -3.55 2.09
CA ILE A 34 -6.58 -2.46 2.22
C ILE A 34 -6.54 -1.57 0.97
N GLY A 35 -5.36 -1.15 0.52
CA GLY A 35 -5.19 -0.36 -0.71
C GLY A 35 -5.84 -1.03 -1.92
N VAL A 36 -5.61 -2.33 -2.14
CA VAL A 36 -6.21 -3.13 -3.23
C VAL A 36 -7.73 -3.21 -3.09
N ALA A 37 -8.26 -3.40 -1.88
CA ALA A 37 -9.71 -3.39 -1.67
C ALA A 37 -10.36 -2.04 -2.01
N LEU A 38 -9.66 -0.93 -1.75
CA LEU A 38 -10.11 0.42 -2.13
C LEU A 38 -9.91 0.73 -3.63
N SER A 39 -8.91 0.13 -4.27
CA SER A 39 -8.72 0.30 -5.72
C SER A 39 -9.84 -0.40 -6.49
N THR A 40 -10.26 -1.58 -6.03
CA THR A 40 -11.28 -2.44 -6.66
C THR A 40 -12.72 -2.02 -6.36
N SER A 41 -13.00 -1.39 -5.21
CA SER A 41 -14.34 -0.91 -4.86
C SER A 41 -14.43 0.62 -4.88
N ILE A 42 -15.08 1.16 -5.91
CA ILE A 42 -15.34 2.61 -6.03
C ILE A 42 -16.21 3.11 -4.87
N GLN A 43 -17.22 2.34 -4.47
CA GLN A 43 -18.14 2.70 -3.41
C GLN A 43 -17.42 2.82 -2.06
N LEU A 44 -16.61 1.80 -1.70
CA LEU A 44 -15.84 1.82 -0.45
C LEU A 44 -14.83 2.98 -0.46
N ARG A 45 -14.14 3.18 -1.58
CA ARG A 45 -13.21 4.30 -1.74
C ARG A 45 -13.89 5.65 -1.55
N ASN A 46 -15.07 5.86 -2.13
CA ASN A 46 -15.80 7.12 -1.98
C ASN A 46 -16.26 7.34 -0.54
N ILE A 47 -16.78 6.30 0.13
CA ILE A 47 -17.19 6.39 1.54
C ILE A 47 -16.01 6.80 2.43
N LEU A 48 -14.84 6.19 2.24
CA LEU A 48 -13.68 6.45 3.10
C LEU A 48 -12.94 7.74 2.77
N SER A 49 -12.98 8.22 1.52
CA SER A 49 -12.30 9.45 1.11
C SER A 49 -13.18 10.71 1.17
N ASP A 50 -14.49 10.58 1.38
CA ASP A 50 -15.40 11.72 1.50
C ASP A 50 -15.10 12.53 2.77
N PRO A 51 -14.65 13.79 2.68
CA PRO A 51 -14.35 14.61 3.86
C PRO A 51 -15.58 14.99 4.69
N SER A 52 -16.79 14.88 4.12
CA SER A 52 -18.05 15.23 4.81
C SER A 52 -18.71 14.03 5.50
N GLY A 53 -18.22 12.82 5.23
CA GLY A 53 -18.79 11.59 5.78
C GLY A 53 -18.55 11.47 7.28
N ALA A 54 -19.58 11.06 8.02
CA ALA A 54 -19.49 10.85 9.47
C ALA A 54 -18.43 9.79 9.82
N GLU A 55 -17.53 10.09 10.76
CA GLU A 55 -16.45 9.19 11.18
C GLU A 55 -16.98 7.81 11.61
N LYS A 56 -18.09 7.78 12.35
CA LYS A 56 -18.74 6.53 12.78
C LYS A 56 -19.12 5.64 11.59
N ALA A 57 -19.58 6.22 10.48
CA ALA A 57 -19.94 5.46 9.29
C ALA A 57 -18.70 4.89 8.59
N LYS A 58 -17.63 5.69 8.47
CA LYS A 58 -16.34 5.25 7.90
C LYS A 58 -15.70 4.13 8.72
N HIS A 59 -15.66 4.31 10.04
CA HIS A 59 -15.10 3.31 10.96
C HIS A 59 -15.93 2.03 10.95
N GLY A 60 -17.26 2.14 10.88
CA GLY A 60 -18.17 1.02 10.72
C GLY A 60 -17.89 0.23 9.44
N ALA A 61 -17.71 0.91 8.30
CA ALA A 61 -17.36 0.28 7.03
C ALA A 61 -16.00 -0.43 7.10
N LEU A 62 -14.98 0.22 7.65
CA LEU A 62 -13.66 -0.39 7.84
C LEU A 62 -13.71 -1.65 8.72
N ASN A 63 -14.42 -1.59 9.84
CA ASN A 63 -14.60 -2.74 10.73
C ASN A 63 -15.37 -3.88 10.07
N ALA A 64 -16.42 -3.57 9.30
CA ALA A 64 -17.22 -4.57 8.61
C ALA A 64 -16.43 -5.31 7.53
N VAL A 65 -15.59 -4.59 6.77
CA VAL A 65 -14.83 -5.15 5.64
C VAL A 65 -13.54 -5.84 6.12
N PHE A 66 -12.80 -5.22 7.05
CA PHE A 66 -11.44 -5.62 7.39
C PHE A 66 -11.30 -6.16 8.82
N GLY A 67 -12.25 -5.92 9.73
CA GLY A 67 -12.08 -6.22 11.16
C GLY A 67 -11.83 -7.70 11.52
N LYS A 68 -12.16 -8.63 10.63
CA LYS A 68 -11.84 -10.07 10.77
C LYS A 68 -10.69 -10.54 9.88
N LYS A 69 -10.21 -9.68 8.96
CA LYS A 69 -9.24 -10.04 7.92
C LYS A 69 -7.84 -9.48 8.16
N VAL A 70 -7.73 -8.36 8.87
CA VAL A 70 -6.47 -7.69 9.18
C VAL A 70 -6.36 -7.42 10.68
N SER A 71 -5.15 -7.11 11.15
CA SER A 71 -4.88 -6.76 12.55
C SER A 71 -5.68 -5.54 13.02
N LYS A 72 -5.88 -5.44 14.35
CA LYS A 72 -6.54 -4.28 14.95
C LYS A 72 -5.74 -3.01 14.72
N GLU A 73 -4.41 -3.11 14.74
CA GLU A 73 -3.50 -2.01 14.42
C GLU A 73 -3.72 -1.49 12.99
N ALA A 74 -3.81 -2.38 12.00
CA ALA A 74 -4.04 -1.97 10.60
C ALA A 74 -5.42 -1.33 10.40
N VAL A 75 -6.47 -1.85 11.05
CA VAL A 75 -7.79 -1.21 11.02
C VAL A 75 -7.76 0.17 11.68
N ALA A 76 -7.13 0.30 12.84
CA ALA A 76 -7.02 1.58 13.54
C ALA A 76 -6.25 2.62 12.70
N PHE A 77 -5.16 2.20 12.04
CA PHE A 77 -4.42 3.06 11.13
C PHE A 77 -5.26 3.47 9.91
N ALA A 78 -6.00 2.53 9.32
CA ALA A 78 -6.91 2.83 8.21
C ALA A 78 -8.03 3.80 8.61
N GLN A 79 -8.53 3.72 9.85
CA GLN A 79 -9.48 4.68 10.40
C GLN A 79 -8.86 6.08 10.47
N THR A 80 -7.64 6.21 10.98
CA THR A 80 -6.89 7.47 10.97
C THR A 80 -6.77 8.04 9.56
N LEU A 81 -6.37 7.23 8.57
CA LEU A 81 -6.25 7.67 7.18
C LEU A 81 -7.58 8.13 6.58
N SER A 82 -8.69 7.46 6.92
CA SER A 82 -10.03 7.83 6.45
C SER A 82 -10.54 9.16 7.02
N GLY A 83 -9.97 9.61 8.15
CA GLY A 83 -10.24 10.92 8.76
C GLY A 83 -9.49 12.06 8.09
N LEU A 84 -8.46 11.77 7.29
CA LEU A 84 -7.67 12.79 6.60
C LEU A 84 -8.37 13.28 5.32
N ARG A 85 -8.03 14.51 4.92
CA ARG A 85 -8.62 15.16 3.74
C ARG A 85 -7.80 14.88 2.48
N TRP A 86 -8.33 14.02 1.62
CA TRP A 86 -7.74 13.66 0.33
C TRP A 86 -8.31 14.53 -0.80
N SER A 87 -7.52 14.88 -1.80
CA SER A 87 -8.05 15.63 -2.96
C SER A 87 -8.90 14.74 -3.87
N LYS A 88 -8.58 13.46 -3.98
CA LYS A 88 -9.35 12.46 -4.73
C LYS A 88 -9.37 11.14 -3.96
N GLY A 89 -10.42 10.34 -4.13
CA GLY A 89 -10.46 9.01 -3.52
C GLY A 89 -9.33 8.09 -3.96
N GLY A 90 -8.81 8.26 -5.18
CA GLY A 90 -7.62 7.55 -5.65
C GLY A 90 -6.35 7.90 -4.87
N ASP A 91 -6.26 9.11 -4.31
CA ASP A 91 -5.08 9.51 -3.52
C ASP A 91 -5.00 8.72 -2.21
N LEU A 92 -6.15 8.35 -1.62
CA LEU A 92 -6.19 7.47 -0.44
C LEU A 92 -5.65 6.07 -0.78
N VAL A 93 -5.97 5.54 -1.96
CA VAL A 93 -5.46 4.24 -2.44
C VAL A 93 -3.93 4.30 -2.55
N THR A 94 -3.41 5.31 -3.24
CA THR A 94 -1.96 5.51 -3.39
C THR A 94 -1.28 5.73 -2.05
N ALA A 95 -1.93 6.37 -1.08
CA ALA A 95 -1.38 6.54 0.26
C ALA A 95 -1.18 5.20 0.98
N PHE A 96 -2.14 4.28 0.94
CA PHE A 96 -1.98 2.94 1.53
C PHE A 96 -0.81 2.18 0.91
N GLU A 97 -0.65 2.26 -0.41
CA GLU A 97 0.47 1.64 -1.12
C GLU A 97 1.82 2.25 -0.70
N GLN A 98 1.93 3.58 -0.70
CA GLN A 98 3.16 4.28 -0.30
C GLN A 98 3.53 4.00 1.17
N LEU A 99 2.56 3.94 2.06
CA LEU A 99 2.77 3.67 3.48
C LEU A 99 3.12 2.18 3.73
N GLY A 100 2.59 1.26 2.92
CA GLY A 100 3.03 -0.13 2.88
C GLY A 100 4.51 -0.25 2.48
N VAL A 101 4.91 0.42 1.39
CA VAL A 101 6.31 0.47 0.95
C VAL A 101 7.21 1.09 2.02
N TYR A 102 6.79 2.20 2.63
CA TYR A 102 7.55 2.85 3.71
C TYR A 102 7.72 1.94 4.92
N THR A 103 6.71 1.13 5.24
CA THR A 103 6.78 0.12 6.30
C THR A 103 7.83 -0.94 5.98
N VAL A 104 7.82 -1.52 4.78
CA VAL A 104 8.82 -2.51 4.34
C VAL A 104 10.23 -1.92 4.37
N ALA A 105 10.41 -0.72 3.82
CA ALA A 105 11.69 -0.03 3.83
C ALA A 105 12.19 0.25 5.27
N SER A 106 11.29 0.60 6.18
CA SER A 106 11.63 0.84 7.59
C SER A 106 12.06 -0.44 8.31
N ILE A 107 11.42 -1.58 8.01
CA ILE A 107 11.80 -2.90 8.53
C ILE A 107 13.20 -3.28 8.02
N ALA A 108 13.45 -3.13 6.72
CA ALA A 108 14.77 -3.39 6.13
C ALA A 108 15.86 -2.46 6.72
N ALA A 109 15.53 -1.19 6.94
CA ALA A 109 16.43 -0.24 7.60
C ALA A 109 16.77 -0.66 9.04
N ALA A 110 15.79 -1.14 9.81
CA ALA A 110 16.02 -1.67 11.15
C ALA A 110 16.90 -2.93 11.14
N GLY A 111 16.78 -3.77 10.11
CA GLY A 111 17.63 -4.94 9.87
C GLY A 111 19.02 -4.65 9.30
N LYS A 112 19.32 -3.40 8.93
CA LYS A 112 20.52 -2.97 8.17
C LYS A 112 20.62 -3.55 6.75
N ASP A 113 19.50 -4.04 6.21
CA ASP A 113 19.41 -4.63 4.87
C ASP A 113 18.87 -3.66 3.82
N LEU A 114 18.71 -2.37 4.16
CA LEU A 114 18.12 -1.38 3.25
C LEU A 114 18.91 -1.24 1.93
N SER A 115 20.24 -1.24 2.00
CA SER A 115 21.09 -1.15 0.80
C SER A 115 20.98 -2.41 -0.07
N THR A 116 20.85 -3.59 0.54
CA THR A 116 20.60 -4.84 -0.17
C THR A 116 19.25 -4.78 -0.87
N LEU A 117 18.19 -4.38 -0.17
CA LEU A 117 16.85 -4.22 -0.74
C LEU A 117 16.84 -3.24 -1.93
N GLU A 118 17.49 -2.09 -1.80
CA GLU A 118 17.62 -1.11 -2.88
C GLU A 118 18.32 -1.70 -4.10
N GLY A 119 19.45 -2.37 -3.91
CA GLY A 119 20.19 -3.02 -5.00
C GLY A 119 19.39 -4.12 -5.69
N GLU A 120 18.58 -4.87 -4.94
CA GLU A 120 17.70 -5.90 -5.50
C GLU A 120 16.55 -5.30 -6.30
N LEU A 121 15.89 -4.26 -5.80
CA LEU A 121 14.85 -3.54 -6.54
C LEU A 121 15.41 -2.93 -7.82
N PHE A 122 16.59 -2.32 -7.77
CA PHE A 122 17.24 -1.75 -8.95
C PHE A 122 17.60 -2.84 -9.97
N SER A 123 18.11 -3.98 -9.52
CA SER A 123 18.44 -5.11 -10.41
C SER A 123 17.20 -5.67 -11.10
N VAL A 124 16.08 -5.80 -10.38
CA VAL A 124 14.80 -6.25 -10.96
C VAL A 124 14.27 -5.22 -11.96
N GLN A 125 14.32 -3.93 -11.63
CA GLN A 125 13.91 -2.88 -12.53
C GLN A 125 14.74 -2.89 -13.81
N GLN A 126 16.08 -2.95 -13.69
CA GLN A 126 16.98 -2.98 -14.85
C GLN A 126 16.72 -4.21 -15.74
N LEU A 127 16.45 -5.37 -15.14
CA LEU A 127 16.11 -6.58 -15.88
C LEU A 127 14.83 -6.40 -16.70
N ILE A 128 13.77 -5.85 -16.08
CA ILE A 128 12.51 -5.55 -16.78
C ILE A 128 12.73 -4.49 -17.86
N ASP A 129 13.48 -3.43 -17.57
CA ASP A 129 13.73 -2.34 -18.53
C ASP A 129 14.56 -2.80 -19.74
N SER A 130 15.37 -3.86 -19.58
CA SER A 130 16.21 -4.42 -20.65
C SER A 130 15.54 -5.47 -21.54
N ASP A 131 14.34 -5.94 -21.19
CA ASP A 131 13.67 -7.07 -21.85
C ASP A 131 12.23 -6.67 -22.26
N GLU A 132 12.01 -6.54 -23.58
CA GLU A 132 10.71 -6.13 -24.14
C GLU A 132 9.58 -7.12 -23.81
N ASP A 133 9.87 -8.42 -23.76
CA ASP A 133 8.89 -9.46 -23.43
C ASP A 133 8.45 -9.35 -21.97
N LEU A 134 9.38 -9.05 -21.04
CA LEU A 134 9.06 -8.76 -19.65
C LEU A 134 8.21 -7.50 -19.51
N GLN A 135 8.54 -6.42 -20.22
CA GLN A 135 7.72 -5.20 -20.22
C GLN A 135 6.30 -5.47 -20.73
N GLN A 136 6.17 -6.24 -21.80
CA GLN A 136 4.87 -6.63 -22.35
C GLN A 136 4.10 -7.51 -21.37
N ALA A 137 4.75 -8.48 -20.72
CA ALA A 137 4.13 -9.35 -19.74
C ALA A 137 3.58 -8.57 -18.53
N PHE A 138 4.34 -7.60 -18.00
CA PHE A 138 3.91 -6.79 -16.87
C PHE A 138 2.86 -5.72 -17.24
N SER A 139 2.95 -5.14 -18.44
CA SER A 139 1.97 -4.13 -18.92
C SER A 139 0.66 -4.74 -19.44
N SER A 140 0.64 -6.03 -19.79
CA SER A 140 -0.56 -6.71 -20.29
C SER A 140 -1.71 -6.64 -19.28
N ARG A 141 -2.86 -6.13 -19.73
CA ARG A 141 -4.12 -6.13 -18.95
C ARG A 141 -4.87 -7.46 -19.01
N GLN A 142 -4.48 -8.35 -19.94
CA GLN A 142 -5.09 -9.67 -20.12
C GLN A 142 -4.46 -10.72 -19.19
N ALA A 143 -3.21 -10.49 -18.76
CA ALA A 143 -2.52 -11.37 -17.82
C ALA A 143 -3.15 -11.29 -16.43
N SER A 144 -3.41 -12.46 -15.83
CA SER A 144 -3.89 -12.56 -14.46
C SER A 144 -2.86 -12.03 -13.45
N THR A 145 -3.30 -11.56 -12.29
CA THR A 145 -2.40 -11.11 -11.22
C THR A 145 -1.52 -12.27 -10.74
N GLU A 146 -2.08 -13.48 -10.67
CA GLU A 146 -1.37 -14.70 -10.29
C GLU A 146 -0.19 -14.98 -11.23
N SER A 147 -0.40 -14.87 -12.54
CA SER A 147 0.67 -15.06 -13.54
C SER A 147 1.79 -14.03 -13.38
N LYS A 148 1.46 -12.77 -13.07
CA LYS A 148 2.46 -11.72 -12.83
C LYS A 148 3.25 -11.98 -11.55
N VAL A 149 2.59 -12.46 -10.50
CA VAL A 149 3.25 -12.85 -9.23
C VAL A 149 4.19 -14.03 -9.44
N GLU A 150 3.77 -15.05 -10.20
CA GLU A 150 4.64 -16.17 -10.55
C GLU A 150 5.87 -15.74 -11.36
N LEU A 151 5.70 -14.80 -12.29
CA LEU A 151 6.81 -14.25 -13.05
C LEU A 151 7.82 -13.55 -12.12
N ILE A 152 7.35 -12.68 -11.21
CA ILE A 152 8.23 -12.03 -10.22
C ILE A 152 8.97 -13.07 -9.39
N LYS A 153 8.28 -14.10 -8.88
CA LYS A 153 8.93 -15.19 -8.11
C LYS A 153 10.00 -15.93 -8.90
N LYS A 154 9.82 -16.12 -10.21
CA LYS A 154 10.85 -16.74 -11.07
C LYS A 154 12.04 -15.82 -11.31
N LEU A 155 11.83 -14.50 -11.36
CA LEU A 155 12.89 -13.50 -11.52
C LEU A 155 13.69 -13.32 -10.22
N THR A 156 13.03 -13.32 -9.06
CA THR A 156 13.69 -13.12 -7.75
C THR A 156 14.14 -14.42 -7.08
N GLY A 157 13.51 -15.55 -7.38
CA GLY A 157 13.84 -16.87 -6.80
C GLY A 157 15.05 -17.57 -7.44
N LYS A 158 15.77 -16.92 -8.36
CA LYS A 158 17.06 -17.40 -8.89
C LYS A 158 18.26 -16.97 -8.03
N LYS A 159 18.03 -16.51 -6.80
CA LYS A 159 19.04 -16.21 -5.78
C LYS A 159 18.89 -17.15 -4.61
#